data_AF-A0A5R9AA76-F1
#
_entry.id   AF-A0A5R9AA76-F1
#
_cell.length_a   1.000
_cell.length_b   1.000
_cell.length_c   1.000
_cell.angle_alpha   90.00
_cell.angle_beta   90.00
_cell.angle_gamma   90.00
#
_symmetry.space_group_name_H-M   'P 1'
#
loop_
_entity.id
_entity.type
_entity.pdbx_description
1 polymer ?
#
loop_
_entity_poly.entity_id
_entity_poly.type
_entity_poly.pdbx_seq_one_letter_code
_entity_poly.pdbx_strand_id
1 'polypeptide(L)'
;MKTIKLLTGYFLLATLMVSCYADVIIEDDFIEESAYNTDQVLQSFDLWYVDINATRGGGEVPFLQRAFTVSFNRGVLYANNNIVGIGKTGGGYGIDVGTYGTLRGIVDINHDIDGRWDLEVFAINGNTIELYDVSTDTSYFLKGYQTNTFDYDMVFYDNINYFIQEYDAWEKIYTSETGALNDFDDENYMQFLPSFFRSSLDSPNTSVANLQWDYEGDYEVYDVQGDNSLKTLTLDYDFLGGDYFEFYVINDSTIELYHPDSGTTYEFRGRGYQEYLKSGKGTDSKKRTKSSNSTMDVKRKKVK
;
A
#
# COMPACT_ATOMS: atom_id res chain seq x y z
N MET A 1 -37.54 52.74 -27.53
CA MET A 1 -37.40 51.89 -26.32
C MET A 1 -37.82 50.43 -26.52
N LYS A 2 -38.85 50.12 -27.34
CA LYS A 2 -39.30 48.71 -27.55
C LYS A 2 -38.33 47.86 -28.39
N THR A 3 -37.67 48.44 -29.39
CA THR A 3 -36.71 47.75 -30.27
C THR A 3 -35.39 47.43 -29.60
N ILE A 4 -34.87 48.34 -28.78
CA ILE A 4 -33.63 48.12 -28.01
C ILE A 4 -33.84 47.00 -26.99
N LYS A 5 -34.98 46.97 -26.28
CA LYS A 5 -35.32 45.87 -25.35
C LYS A 5 -35.43 44.50 -26.05
N LEU A 6 -35.90 44.47 -27.30
CA LEU A 6 -36.00 43.25 -28.08
C LEU A 6 -34.61 42.73 -28.50
N LEU A 7 -33.71 43.63 -28.90
CA LEU A 7 -32.31 43.29 -29.24
C LEU A 7 -31.52 42.82 -28.01
N THR A 8 -31.71 43.44 -26.85
CA THR A 8 -31.04 43.00 -25.62
C THR A 8 -31.52 41.61 -25.18
N GLY A 9 -32.81 41.31 -25.37
CA GLY A 9 -33.37 39.98 -25.08
C GLY A 9 -32.81 38.88 -25.99
N TYR A 10 -32.64 39.16 -27.28
CA TYR A 10 -32.03 38.20 -28.23
C TYR A 10 -30.54 37.96 -27.95
N PHE A 11 -29.81 38.99 -27.52
CA PHE A 11 -28.40 38.88 -27.16
C PHE A 11 -28.19 38.01 -25.91
N LEU A 12 -29.05 38.15 -24.90
CA LEU A 12 -29.00 37.35 -23.66
C LEU A 12 -29.36 35.87 -23.87
N LEU A 13 -30.25 35.58 -24.83
CA LEU A 13 -30.59 34.20 -25.18
C LEU A 13 -29.48 33.52 -25.98
N ALA A 14 -28.73 34.27 -26.79
CA ALA A 14 -27.57 33.77 -27.53
C ALA A 14 -26.38 33.41 -26.61
N THR A 15 -26.21 34.12 -25.47
CA THR A 15 -25.14 33.81 -24.51
C THR A 15 -25.42 32.60 -23.62
N LEU A 16 -26.68 32.15 -23.54
CA LEU A 16 -27.07 30.96 -22.75
C LEU A 16 -27.00 29.65 -23.57
N MET A 17 -26.71 29.74 -24.87
CA MET A 17 -26.53 28.58 -25.76
C MET A 17 -25.04 28.31 -26.08
N VAL A 18 -24.12 28.86 -25.27
CA VAL A 18 -22.75 28.38 -25.25
C VAL A 18 -22.74 27.15 -24.35
N SER A 19 -22.92 25.97 -24.95
CA SER A 19 -22.58 24.73 -24.26
C SER A 19 -21.12 24.84 -23.82
N CYS A 20 -20.87 24.73 -22.52
CA CYS A 20 -19.57 24.28 -22.06
C CYS A 20 -19.39 22.88 -22.67
N TYR A 21 -18.68 22.82 -23.80
CA TYR A 21 -17.86 21.65 -24.04
C TYR A 21 -16.87 21.70 -22.89
N ALA A 22 -17.09 20.85 -21.88
CA ALA A 22 -15.94 20.37 -21.15
C ALA A 22 -15.13 19.67 -22.23
N ASP A 23 -13.99 20.25 -22.61
CA ASP A 23 -12.91 19.47 -23.18
C ASP A 23 -12.59 18.43 -22.12
N VAL A 24 -13.31 17.31 -22.16
CA VAL A 24 -12.73 16.06 -21.71
C VAL A 24 -11.58 15.91 -22.69
N ILE A 25 -10.40 16.30 -22.22
CA ILE A 25 -9.15 15.82 -22.78
C ILE A 25 -9.19 14.31 -22.48
N ILE A 26 -9.97 13.59 -23.27
CA ILE A 26 -9.55 12.26 -23.68
C ILE A 26 -8.43 12.63 -24.63
N GLU A 27 -7.20 12.57 -24.14
CA GLU A 27 -6.11 12.22 -25.04
C GLU A 27 -6.55 10.88 -25.66
N ASP A 28 -7.29 10.97 -26.77
CA ASP A 28 -7.21 9.98 -27.84
C ASP A 28 -5.78 10.17 -28.38
N ASP A 29 -4.80 9.76 -27.56
CA ASP A 29 -3.52 9.36 -28.08
C ASP A 29 -3.87 8.25 -29.04
N PHE A 30 -3.71 8.57 -30.32
CA PHE A 30 -3.49 7.55 -31.33
C PHE A 30 -2.62 6.47 -30.68
N ILE A 31 -3.09 5.23 -30.68
CA ILE A 31 -2.22 4.09 -30.39
C ILE A 31 -1.22 4.07 -31.55
N GLU A 32 -0.17 4.90 -31.45
CA GLU A 32 1.07 4.66 -32.15
C GLU A 32 1.50 3.28 -31.71
N GLU A 33 1.60 2.39 -32.69
CA GLU A 33 2.37 1.15 -32.60
C GLU A 33 3.60 1.43 -31.72
N SER A 34 3.66 0.82 -30.52
CA SER A 34 4.63 1.18 -29.47
C SER A 34 6.03 1.34 -30.08
N ALA A 35 6.47 2.58 -30.26
CA ALA A 35 7.73 2.91 -30.92
C ALA A 35 8.95 2.55 -30.04
N TYR A 36 8.70 2.03 -28.84
CA TYR A 36 9.68 1.77 -27.81
C TYR A 36 10.01 0.28 -27.74
N ASN A 37 11.28 -0.03 -27.52
CA ASN A 37 11.69 -1.38 -27.20
C ASN A 37 11.18 -1.73 -25.79
N THR A 38 10.16 -2.60 -25.72
CA THR A 38 9.51 -3.01 -24.47
C THR A 38 10.50 -3.48 -23.41
N ASP A 39 11.52 -4.24 -23.80
CA ASP A 39 12.54 -4.70 -22.86
C ASP A 39 13.37 -3.54 -22.29
N GLN A 40 13.66 -2.52 -23.09
CA GLN A 40 14.33 -1.30 -22.61
C GLN A 40 13.45 -0.51 -21.65
N VAL A 41 12.14 -0.44 -21.89
CA VAL A 41 11.20 0.20 -20.98
C VAL A 41 11.18 -0.54 -19.64
N LEU A 42 10.97 -1.85 -19.65
CA LEU A 42 10.90 -2.66 -18.43
C LEU A 42 12.21 -2.66 -17.64
N GLN A 43 13.36 -2.58 -18.31
CA GLN A 43 14.68 -2.52 -17.67
C GLN A 43 15.18 -1.09 -17.42
N SER A 44 14.37 -0.05 -17.66
CA SER A 44 14.79 1.34 -17.44
C SER A 44 14.93 1.71 -15.95
N PHE A 45 14.30 0.94 -15.08
CA PHE A 45 14.38 1.05 -13.64
C PHE A 45 14.68 -0.31 -13.02
N ASP A 46 15.41 -0.29 -11.90
CA ASP A 46 15.70 -1.50 -11.16
C ASP A 46 14.44 -2.10 -10.54
N LEU A 47 13.53 -1.25 -10.05
CA LEU A 47 12.31 -1.62 -9.34
C LEU A 47 11.10 -0.92 -9.93
N TRP A 48 10.00 -1.65 -10.01
CA TRP A 48 8.68 -1.13 -10.33
C TRP A 48 7.75 -1.34 -9.14
N TYR A 49 7.42 -0.27 -8.43
CA TYR A 49 6.43 -0.27 -7.36
C TYR A 49 5.03 -0.46 -7.91
N VAL A 50 4.29 -1.46 -7.41
CA VAL A 50 2.93 -1.76 -7.86
C VAL A 50 1.93 -0.97 -7.02
N ASP A 51 1.34 0.06 -7.64
CA ASP A 51 0.34 0.93 -7.03
C ASP A 51 -1.07 0.31 -7.19
N ILE A 52 -1.44 -0.55 -6.24
CA ILE A 52 -2.74 -1.24 -6.24
C ILE A 52 -3.92 -0.26 -6.22
N ASN A 53 -3.75 0.90 -5.58
CA ASN A 53 -4.78 1.93 -5.53
C ASN A 53 -5.02 2.59 -6.89
N ALA A 54 -4.00 2.63 -7.75
CA ALA A 54 -4.11 3.13 -9.13
C ALA A 54 -4.68 2.10 -10.12
N THR A 55 -4.74 0.80 -9.77
CA THR A 55 -5.27 -0.26 -10.66
C THR A 55 -6.64 0.11 -11.23
N ARG A 56 -6.95 -0.30 -12.47
CA ARG A 56 -8.28 -0.12 -13.10
C ARG A 56 -8.77 -1.46 -13.63
N GLY A 57 -10.08 -1.58 -13.86
CA GLY A 57 -10.71 -2.84 -14.25
C GLY A 57 -11.25 -3.67 -13.09
N GLY A 58 -11.89 -4.79 -13.42
CA GLY A 58 -12.51 -5.71 -12.47
C GLY A 58 -11.84 -7.10 -12.38
N GLY A 59 -10.84 -7.36 -13.21
CA GLY A 59 -10.02 -8.57 -13.15
C GLY A 59 -8.77 -8.40 -12.30
N GLU A 60 -7.93 -9.43 -12.31
CA GLU A 60 -6.71 -9.47 -11.50
C GLU A 60 -5.61 -10.25 -12.19
N VAL A 61 -4.39 -9.71 -12.12
CA VAL A 61 -3.16 -10.42 -12.43
C VAL A 61 -2.55 -10.87 -11.09
N PRO A 62 -2.63 -12.15 -10.71
CA PRO A 62 -2.43 -12.59 -9.33
C PRO A 62 -1.08 -12.21 -8.72
N PHE A 63 0.02 -12.32 -9.50
CA PHE A 63 1.35 -11.97 -9.02
C PHE A 63 1.52 -10.44 -8.86
N LEU A 64 0.93 -9.62 -9.74
CA LEU A 64 0.93 -8.16 -9.57
C LEU A 64 0.05 -7.74 -8.39
N GLN A 65 -1.09 -8.41 -8.17
CA GLN A 65 -1.97 -8.14 -7.04
C GLN A 65 -1.31 -8.37 -5.67
N ARG A 66 -0.23 -9.16 -5.64
CA ARG A 66 0.49 -9.53 -4.40
C ARG A 66 1.80 -8.78 -4.24
N ALA A 67 2.51 -8.48 -5.32
CA ALA A 67 3.80 -7.83 -5.27
C ALA A 67 3.70 -6.39 -4.74
N PHE A 68 4.61 -6.00 -3.86
CA PHE A 68 4.87 -4.59 -3.53
C PHE A 68 5.73 -3.94 -4.62
N THR A 69 6.73 -4.67 -5.11
CA THR A 69 7.53 -4.28 -6.26
C THR A 69 7.79 -5.48 -7.16
N VAL A 70 7.95 -5.24 -8.46
CA VAL A 70 8.47 -6.22 -9.42
C VAL A 70 9.71 -5.67 -10.12
N SER A 71 10.57 -6.55 -10.61
CA SER A 71 11.79 -6.18 -11.32
C SER A 71 11.98 -7.05 -12.55
N PHE A 72 12.28 -6.43 -13.69
CA PHE A 72 12.57 -7.11 -14.94
C PHE A 72 14.07 -7.03 -15.19
N ASN A 73 14.76 -8.16 -15.20
CA ASN A 73 16.22 -8.17 -15.38
C ASN A 73 16.65 -9.34 -16.26
N ARG A 74 17.07 -9.03 -17.50
CA ARG A 74 17.65 -9.99 -18.45
C ARG A 74 16.81 -11.26 -18.63
N GLY A 75 15.49 -11.10 -18.71
CA GLY A 75 14.53 -12.21 -18.90
C GLY A 75 14.09 -12.93 -17.63
N VAL A 76 14.58 -12.52 -16.45
CA VAL A 76 14.10 -13.01 -15.15
C VAL A 76 13.17 -11.98 -14.53
N LEU A 77 12.03 -12.45 -14.00
CA LEU A 77 11.07 -11.64 -13.26
C LEU A 77 11.31 -11.85 -11.76
N TYR A 78 11.57 -10.77 -11.03
CA TYR A 78 11.68 -10.78 -9.58
C TYR A 78 10.48 -10.07 -8.94
N ALA A 79 10.10 -10.48 -7.74
CA ALA A 79 9.05 -9.81 -6.97
C ALA A 79 9.33 -9.76 -5.47
N ASN A 80 8.97 -8.64 -4.84
CA ASN A 80 8.87 -8.52 -3.38
C ASN A 80 7.40 -8.74 -2.99
N ASN A 81 7.05 -9.96 -2.59
CA ASN A 81 5.67 -10.34 -2.20
C ASN A 81 5.41 -10.23 -0.69
N ASN A 82 6.46 -10.06 0.12
CA ASN A 82 6.34 -9.73 1.53
C ASN A 82 6.99 -8.36 1.75
N ILE A 83 6.37 -7.57 2.61
CA ILE A 83 6.92 -6.27 3.01
C ILE A 83 8.06 -6.44 4.02
N VAL A 84 8.02 -7.51 4.82
CA VAL A 84 9.11 -7.88 5.72
C VAL A 84 10.33 -8.31 4.89
N GLY A 85 11.47 -7.68 5.15
CA GLY A 85 12.70 -7.91 4.38
C GLY A 85 12.75 -7.20 3.03
N ILE A 86 11.79 -6.31 2.72
CA ILE A 86 11.86 -5.45 1.53
C ILE A 86 13.15 -4.61 1.58
N GLY A 87 13.80 -4.42 0.42
CA GLY A 87 15.10 -3.75 0.31
C GLY A 87 16.31 -4.59 0.73
N LYS A 88 16.11 -5.73 1.41
CA LYS A 88 17.18 -6.68 1.77
C LYS A 88 17.14 -7.94 0.91
N THR A 89 15.94 -8.49 0.71
CA THR A 89 15.72 -9.75 -0.03
C THR A 89 16.19 -9.60 -1.48
N GLY A 90 17.05 -10.53 -1.93
CA GLY A 90 17.63 -10.48 -3.27
C GLY A 90 18.42 -9.21 -3.59
N GLY A 91 18.95 -8.52 -2.57
CA GLY A 91 19.61 -7.22 -2.76
C GLY A 91 18.63 -6.09 -3.11
N GLY A 92 17.36 -6.23 -2.72
CA GLY A 92 16.28 -5.26 -2.96
C GLY A 92 15.34 -5.64 -4.09
N TYR A 93 15.76 -6.50 -5.03
CA TYR A 93 14.97 -6.94 -6.18
C TYR A 93 13.83 -7.92 -5.82
N GLY A 94 13.93 -8.58 -4.66
CA GLY A 94 13.01 -9.64 -4.25
C GLY A 94 13.50 -11.03 -4.64
N ILE A 95 12.59 -11.98 -4.80
CA ILE A 95 12.90 -13.35 -5.19
C ILE A 95 12.57 -13.57 -6.66
N ASP A 96 13.27 -14.51 -7.30
CA ASP A 96 12.91 -15.00 -8.64
C ASP A 96 11.53 -15.64 -8.56
N VAL A 97 10.62 -15.19 -9.43
CA VAL A 97 9.24 -15.69 -9.53
C VAL A 97 8.90 -16.16 -10.94
N GLY A 98 9.90 -16.27 -11.82
CA GLY A 98 9.74 -16.78 -13.16
C GLY A 98 10.51 -15.98 -14.20
N THR A 99 10.05 -16.07 -15.44
CA THR A 99 10.75 -15.50 -16.60
C THR A 99 9.84 -14.59 -17.40
N TYR A 100 10.43 -13.69 -18.17
CA TYR A 100 9.69 -12.87 -19.12
C TYR A 100 10.41 -12.77 -20.46
N GLY A 101 9.64 -12.65 -21.53
CA GLY A 101 10.06 -12.21 -22.85
C GLY A 101 9.29 -10.95 -23.25
N THR A 102 9.70 -10.31 -24.33
CA THR A 102 8.96 -9.15 -24.86
C THR A 102 8.75 -9.26 -26.35
N LEU A 103 7.64 -8.70 -26.82
CA LEU A 103 7.30 -8.63 -28.23
C LEU A 103 6.41 -7.40 -28.50
N ARG A 104 6.97 -6.37 -29.15
CA ARG A 104 6.21 -5.22 -29.72
C ARG A 104 5.14 -4.64 -28.79
N GLY A 105 5.55 -4.12 -27.64
CA GLY A 105 4.62 -3.56 -26.65
C GLY A 105 3.99 -4.59 -25.73
N ILE A 106 4.30 -5.88 -25.86
CA ILE A 106 3.80 -6.94 -24.99
C ILE A 106 4.94 -7.52 -24.16
N VAL A 107 4.66 -7.82 -22.90
CA VAL A 107 5.48 -8.68 -22.04
C VAL A 107 4.79 -10.04 -21.88
N ASP A 108 5.50 -11.10 -22.26
CA ASP A 108 5.09 -12.49 -22.08
C ASP A 108 5.78 -13.03 -20.82
N ILE A 109 5.02 -13.23 -19.76
CA ILE A 109 5.50 -13.68 -18.46
C ILE A 109 5.15 -15.15 -18.29
N ASN A 110 6.13 -15.96 -17.90
CA ASN A 110 5.91 -17.31 -17.40
C ASN A 110 6.24 -17.33 -15.90
N HIS A 111 5.20 -17.14 -15.08
CA HIS A 111 5.29 -17.10 -13.62
C HIS A 111 5.29 -18.52 -13.04
N ASP A 112 6.17 -18.78 -12.08
CA ASP A 112 6.41 -20.14 -11.54
C ASP A 112 5.15 -20.78 -10.93
N ILE A 113 4.24 -19.95 -10.40
CA ILE A 113 3.01 -20.39 -9.71
C ILE A 113 1.76 -20.05 -10.52
N ASP A 114 1.70 -18.86 -11.11
CA ASP A 114 0.47 -18.31 -11.72
C ASP A 114 0.41 -18.55 -13.24
N GLY A 115 1.42 -19.23 -13.81
CA GLY A 115 1.44 -19.64 -15.21
C GLY A 115 1.78 -18.52 -16.19
N ARG A 116 1.29 -18.65 -17.42
CA ARG A 116 1.62 -17.74 -18.53
C ARG A 116 0.65 -16.54 -18.59
N TRP A 117 1.20 -15.34 -18.74
CA TRP A 117 0.48 -14.08 -18.83
C TRP A 117 1.05 -13.21 -19.94
N ASP A 118 0.22 -12.76 -20.87
CA ASP A 118 0.59 -11.80 -21.91
C ASP A 118 -0.02 -10.44 -21.54
N LEU A 119 0.80 -9.43 -21.23
CA LEU A 119 0.36 -8.10 -20.82
C LEU A 119 0.86 -7.04 -21.81
N GLU A 120 -0.01 -6.10 -22.19
CA GLU A 120 0.39 -4.93 -22.95
C GLU A 120 1.10 -3.92 -22.02
N VAL A 121 2.13 -3.26 -22.54
CA VAL A 121 3.00 -2.34 -21.82
C VAL A 121 2.90 -0.96 -22.44
N PHE A 122 2.36 -0.02 -21.68
CA PHE A 122 2.28 1.39 -22.08
C PHE A 122 3.20 2.24 -21.21
N ALA A 123 4.03 3.07 -21.83
CA ALA A 123 4.83 4.06 -21.12
C ALA A 123 3.96 5.32 -20.92
N ILE A 124 3.50 5.53 -19.68
CA ILE A 124 2.59 6.63 -19.34
C ILE A 124 3.35 7.95 -19.20
N ASN A 125 4.51 7.90 -18.52
CA ASN A 125 5.41 9.04 -18.39
C ASN A 125 6.82 8.56 -18.00
N GLY A 126 7.71 9.52 -17.68
CA GLY A 126 9.14 9.26 -17.47
C GLY A 126 9.51 8.19 -16.43
N ASN A 127 8.61 7.85 -15.49
CA ASN A 127 8.84 6.75 -14.55
C ASN A 127 7.56 5.96 -14.24
N THR A 128 6.55 6.01 -15.11
CA THR A 128 5.31 5.27 -14.90
C THR A 128 4.99 4.43 -16.13
N ILE A 129 4.72 3.15 -15.90
CA ILE A 129 4.20 2.25 -16.93
C ILE A 129 2.82 1.74 -16.51
N GLU A 130 2.04 1.36 -17.51
CA GLU A 130 0.85 0.54 -17.35
C GLU A 130 1.14 -0.86 -17.88
N LEU A 131 0.79 -1.87 -17.07
CA LEU A 131 0.69 -3.26 -17.50
C LEU A 131 -0.80 -3.58 -17.62
N TYR A 132 -1.26 -3.78 -18.85
CA TYR A 132 -2.66 -3.99 -19.19
C TYR A 132 -2.93 -5.44 -19.58
N ASP A 133 -3.84 -6.08 -18.86
CA ASP A 133 -4.39 -7.38 -19.20
C ASP A 133 -5.65 -7.22 -20.05
N VAL A 134 -5.49 -7.45 -21.35
CA VAL A 134 -6.57 -7.39 -22.34
C VAL A 134 -7.69 -8.40 -22.03
N SER A 135 -7.34 -9.54 -21.43
CA SER A 135 -8.31 -10.64 -21.23
C SER A 135 -9.37 -10.30 -20.18
N THR A 136 -9.00 -9.47 -19.20
CA THR A 136 -9.89 -9.07 -18.10
C THR A 136 -10.18 -7.57 -18.07
N ASP A 137 -9.67 -6.80 -19.04
CA ASP A 137 -9.77 -5.33 -19.08
C ASP A 137 -9.25 -4.71 -17.77
N THR A 138 -8.03 -5.11 -17.37
CA THR A 138 -7.44 -4.73 -16.07
C THR A 138 -6.08 -4.08 -16.27
N SER A 139 -5.90 -2.89 -15.69
CA SER A 139 -4.66 -2.11 -15.78
C SER A 139 -3.98 -2.02 -14.42
N TYR A 140 -2.69 -2.32 -14.35
CA TYR A 140 -1.84 -2.03 -13.21
C TYR A 140 -0.87 -0.90 -13.55
N PHE A 141 -0.81 0.13 -12.71
CA PHE A 141 0.12 1.24 -12.88
C PHE A 141 1.32 1.05 -11.96
N LEU A 142 2.51 1.06 -12.55
CA LEU A 142 3.75 0.79 -11.86
C LEU A 142 4.67 2.00 -11.93
N LYS A 143 5.28 2.37 -10.79
CA LYS A 143 6.21 3.50 -10.66
C LYS A 143 7.65 3.00 -10.56
N GLY A 144 8.50 3.48 -11.46
CA GLY A 144 9.89 3.08 -11.59
C GLY A 144 10.82 3.80 -10.61
N TYR A 145 11.73 3.05 -10.00
CA TYR A 145 12.76 3.54 -9.07
C TYR A 145 14.09 2.79 -9.24
N GLN A 146 15.18 3.46 -8.89
CA GLN A 146 16.49 2.82 -8.72
C GLN A 146 16.61 2.27 -7.30
N THR A 147 17.17 1.06 -7.14
CA THR A 147 17.27 0.36 -5.85
C THR A 147 17.94 1.20 -4.76
N ASN A 148 18.97 1.96 -5.13
CA ASN A 148 19.75 2.79 -4.20
C ASN A 148 19.09 4.12 -3.80
N THR A 149 18.01 4.52 -4.47
CA THR A 149 17.26 5.77 -4.19
C THR A 149 15.82 5.52 -3.78
N PHE A 150 15.37 4.26 -3.80
CA PHE A 150 14.00 3.92 -3.47
C PHE A 150 13.74 4.06 -1.98
N ASP A 151 12.66 4.76 -1.64
CA ASP A 151 12.20 4.90 -0.27
C ASP A 151 11.44 3.62 0.14
N TYR A 152 12.17 2.69 0.74
CA TYR A 152 11.58 1.45 1.25
C TYR A 152 10.67 1.70 2.47
N ASP A 153 10.92 2.76 3.24
CA ASP A 153 10.10 3.10 4.41
C ASP A 153 8.69 3.50 3.96
N MET A 154 8.58 4.28 2.87
CA MET A 154 7.31 4.65 2.24
C MET A 154 6.43 3.42 1.96
N VAL A 155 7.01 2.29 1.55
CA VAL A 155 6.24 1.07 1.27
C VAL A 155 5.52 0.56 2.52
N PHE A 156 6.17 0.63 3.70
CA PHE A 156 5.54 0.26 4.98
C PHE A 156 4.38 1.19 5.32
N TYR A 157 4.56 2.50 5.15
CA TYR A 157 3.52 3.48 5.43
C TYR A 157 2.33 3.37 4.46
N ASP A 158 2.57 3.17 3.17
CA ASP A 158 1.52 2.99 2.16
C ASP A 158 0.72 1.68 2.36
N ASN A 159 1.33 0.68 3.00
CA ASN A 159 0.77 -0.65 3.16
C ASN A 159 0.65 -1.06 4.63
N ILE A 160 0.47 -0.10 5.51
CA ILE A 160 0.57 -0.29 6.96
C ILE A 160 -0.40 -1.36 7.50
N ASN A 161 -1.62 -1.43 6.96
CA ASN A 161 -2.61 -2.43 7.32
C ASN A 161 -2.17 -3.86 6.95
N TYR A 162 -1.43 -4.03 5.85
CA TYR A 162 -0.82 -5.32 5.51
C TYR A 162 0.35 -5.61 6.43
N PHE A 163 1.20 -4.62 6.68
CA PHE A 163 2.39 -4.78 7.50
C PHE A 163 2.07 -5.27 8.92
N ILE A 164 1.09 -4.65 9.59
CA ILE A 164 0.71 -5.05 10.96
C ILE A 164 0.09 -6.46 11.03
N GLN A 165 -0.29 -7.04 9.89
CA GLN A 165 -0.87 -8.39 9.78
C GLN A 165 0.17 -9.44 9.33
N GLU A 166 1.42 -9.05 9.06
CA GLU A 166 2.50 -9.98 8.67
C GLU A 166 2.97 -10.88 9.83
N TYR A 167 2.61 -10.50 11.05
CA TYR A 167 2.97 -11.20 12.28
C TYR A 167 1.72 -11.71 12.97
N ASP A 168 1.80 -12.91 13.55
CA ASP A 168 0.73 -13.45 14.38
C ASP A 168 0.46 -12.58 15.63
N ALA A 169 1.50 -11.93 16.18
CA ALA A 169 1.38 -11.00 17.30
C ALA A 169 2.52 -9.98 17.31
N TRP A 170 2.29 -8.85 17.96
CA TRP A 170 3.25 -7.80 18.26
C TRP A 170 3.52 -7.82 19.76
N GLU A 171 4.73 -8.15 20.18
CA GLU A 171 5.15 -8.24 21.59
C GLU A 171 5.77 -6.92 22.03
N LYS A 172 5.29 -6.34 23.14
CA LYS A 172 5.88 -5.16 23.76
C LYS A 172 7.29 -5.49 24.26
N ILE A 173 8.26 -4.74 23.78
CA ILE A 173 9.68 -4.87 24.14
C ILE A 173 10.22 -3.66 24.90
N TYR A 174 9.47 -2.55 24.89
CA TYR A 174 9.85 -1.31 25.56
C TYR A 174 8.61 -0.50 25.95
N THR A 175 8.70 0.14 27.11
CA THR A 175 7.83 1.23 27.57
C THR A 175 8.74 2.34 28.09
N SER A 176 8.51 3.58 27.69
CA SER A 176 9.34 4.70 28.15
C SER A 176 9.16 5.00 29.64
N GLU A 177 10.24 5.44 30.30
CA GLU A 177 10.18 5.92 31.69
C GLU A 177 9.44 7.26 31.82
N THR A 178 9.22 7.96 30.71
CA THR A 178 8.43 9.19 30.62
C THR A 178 6.97 8.87 30.31
N GLY A 179 6.08 9.67 30.86
CA GLY A 179 4.64 9.62 30.59
C GLY A 179 3.82 9.39 31.86
N ALA A 180 2.53 9.70 31.79
CA ALA A 180 1.58 9.37 32.84
C ALA A 180 1.17 7.88 32.76
N LEU A 181 1.01 7.23 33.91
CA LEU A 181 0.50 5.87 33.96
C LEU A 181 -0.91 5.81 33.35
N ASN A 182 -1.15 4.77 32.55
CA ASN A 182 -2.42 4.52 31.87
C ASN A 182 -2.65 3.01 31.71
N ASP A 183 -3.89 2.61 31.40
CA ASP A 183 -4.29 1.19 31.39
C ASP A 183 -3.57 0.38 30.29
N PHE A 184 -3.18 1.01 29.17
CA PHE A 184 -2.41 0.37 28.11
C PHE A 184 -0.98 -0.03 28.55
N ASP A 185 -0.48 0.51 29.67
CA ASP A 185 0.82 0.13 30.23
C ASP A 185 0.90 -1.37 30.59
N ASP A 186 -0.22 -2.03 30.84
CA ASP A 186 -0.28 -3.45 31.18
C ASP A 186 -0.37 -4.37 29.95
N GLU A 187 -0.69 -3.84 28.77
CA GLU A 187 -0.84 -4.64 27.53
C GLU A 187 0.51 -5.04 26.94
N ASN A 188 0.80 -6.34 26.90
CA ASN A 188 2.10 -6.87 26.46
C ASN A 188 2.08 -7.43 25.04
N TYR A 189 0.91 -7.77 24.50
CA TYR A 189 0.77 -8.24 23.13
C TYR A 189 -0.40 -7.59 22.41
N MET A 190 -0.22 -7.33 21.12
CA MET A 190 -1.26 -6.87 20.20
C MET A 190 -1.36 -7.84 19.02
N GLN A 191 -2.56 -8.02 18.49
CA GLN A 191 -2.80 -8.68 17.21
C GLN A 191 -3.78 -7.86 16.39
N PHE A 192 -3.43 -7.61 15.13
CA PHE A 192 -4.30 -6.94 14.17
C PHE A 192 -4.80 -7.97 13.17
N LEU A 193 -6.11 -8.03 12.99
CA LEU A 193 -6.79 -8.87 12.00
C LEU A 193 -7.58 -7.97 11.05
N PRO A 194 -8.01 -8.45 9.87
CA PRO A 194 -8.63 -7.58 8.86
C PRO A 194 -9.83 -6.76 9.32
N SER A 195 -10.51 -7.15 10.41
CA SER A 195 -11.73 -6.49 10.88
C SER A 195 -11.72 -6.07 12.35
N PHE A 196 -10.74 -6.49 13.16
CA PHE A 196 -10.69 -6.19 14.60
C PHE A 196 -9.26 -6.37 15.13
N PHE A 197 -8.98 -5.86 16.32
CA PHE A 197 -7.74 -6.11 17.04
C PHE A 197 -7.99 -6.90 18.32
N ARG A 198 -6.93 -7.49 18.87
CA ARG A 198 -6.92 -8.08 20.21
C ARG A 198 -5.68 -7.64 20.96
N SER A 199 -5.79 -7.55 22.27
CA SER A 199 -4.65 -7.33 23.17
C SER A 199 -4.60 -8.38 24.29
N SER A 200 -3.41 -8.55 24.86
CA SER A 200 -3.17 -9.51 25.94
C SER A 200 -2.25 -8.91 27.01
N LEU A 201 -2.59 -9.20 28.26
CA LEU A 201 -1.83 -8.88 29.47
C LEU A 201 -0.79 -9.96 29.79
N ASP A 202 -0.76 -11.06 29.03
CA ASP A 202 0.17 -12.17 29.26
C ASP A 202 1.62 -11.68 29.39
N SER A 203 2.40 -12.36 30.23
CA SER A 203 3.77 -11.92 30.49
C SER A 203 4.65 -11.98 29.24
N PRO A 204 5.65 -11.08 29.10
CA PRO A 204 6.61 -11.12 28.01
C PRO A 204 7.27 -12.49 27.84
N ASN A 205 7.63 -12.84 26.61
CA ASN A 205 8.10 -14.16 26.16
C ASN A 205 7.08 -15.31 26.18
N THR A 206 5.79 -15.03 26.39
CA THR A 206 4.74 -16.03 26.18
C THR A 206 4.76 -16.53 24.73
N SER A 207 4.60 -17.84 24.55
CA SER A 207 4.53 -18.43 23.20
C SER A 207 3.27 -17.94 22.51
N VAL A 208 3.37 -17.54 21.23
CA VAL A 208 2.23 -17.05 20.43
C VAL A 208 1.05 -18.02 20.47
N ALA A 209 1.32 -19.33 20.42
CA ALA A 209 0.28 -20.36 20.46
C ALA A 209 -0.45 -20.48 21.82
N ASN A 210 0.09 -19.88 22.87
CA ASN A 210 -0.44 -19.94 24.24
C ASN A 210 -1.05 -18.61 24.69
N LEU A 211 -0.95 -17.53 23.90
CA LEU A 211 -1.48 -16.22 24.27
C LEU A 211 -2.98 -16.29 24.56
N GLN A 212 -3.39 -15.73 25.70
CA GLN A 212 -4.78 -15.47 26.03
C GLN A 212 -5.11 -14.03 25.67
N TRP A 213 -6.07 -13.82 24.78
CA TRP A 213 -6.51 -12.49 24.38
C TRP A 213 -7.52 -11.97 25.39
N ASP A 214 -7.12 -10.97 26.18
CA ASP A 214 -7.91 -10.39 27.26
C ASP A 214 -8.93 -9.38 26.74
N TYR A 215 -8.57 -8.67 25.66
CA TYR A 215 -9.43 -7.68 25.03
C TYR A 215 -9.54 -7.93 23.52
N GLU A 216 -10.70 -7.58 22.99
CA GLU A 216 -11.04 -7.56 21.57
C GLU A 216 -11.80 -6.26 21.30
N GLY A 217 -11.52 -5.62 20.17
CA GLY A 217 -12.16 -4.36 19.81
C GLY A 217 -11.90 -3.97 18.36
N ASP A 218 -12.41 -2.81 17.97
CA ASP A 218 -12.21 -2.27 16.63
C ASP A 218 -10.95 -1.38 16.58
N TYR A 219 -10.29 -1.32 15.43
CA TYR A 219 -9.17 -0.41 15.24
C TYR A 219 -9.27 0.28 13.88
N GLU A 220 -8.71 1.49 13.80
CA GLU A 220 -8.55 2.20 12.54
C GLU A 220 -7.17 2.85 12.47
N VAL A 221 -6.52 2.70 11.32
CA VAL A 221 -5.27 3.39 11.00
C VAL A 221 -5.59 4.52 10.04
N TYR A 222 -5.10 5.72 10.36
CA TYR A 222 -5.33 6.93 9.59
C TYR A 222 -4.04 7.45 8.98
N ASP A 223 -4.17 8.06 7.80
CA ASP A 223 -3.12 8.88 7.21
C ASP A 223 -3.09 10.25 7.88
N VAL A 224 -1.89 10.83 8.05
CA VAL A 224 -1.76 12.19 8.58
C VAL A 224 -1.61 13.19 7.45
N GLN A 225 -2.44 14.23 7.46
CA GLN A 225 -2.43 15.24 6.41
C GLN A 225 -1.06 15.91 6.29
N GLY A 226 -0.42 15.74 5.13
CA GLY A 226 0.88 16.36 4.82
C GLY A 226 2.08 15.67 5.47
N ASP A 227 1.92 14.48 6.04
CA ASP A 227 3.00 13.71 6.66
C ASP A 227 2.92 12.22 6.31
N ASN A 228 3.67 11.81 5.28
CA ASN A 228 3.69 10.42 4.82
C ASN A 228 4.52 9.49 5.73
N SER A 229 5.22 10.05 6.72
CA SER A 229 6.11 9.31 7.64
C SER A 229 5.48 9.07 9.02
N LEU A 230 4.19 9.36 9.16
CA LEU A 230 3.40 9.19 10.37
C LEU A 230 2.03 8.64 10.00
N LYS A 231 1.59 7.62 10.73
CA LYS A 231 0.18 7.24 10.79
C LYS A 231 -0.35 7.50 12.18
N THR A 232 -1.66 7.42 12.34
CA THR A 232 -2.25 7.34 13.67
C THR A 232 -3.10 6.09 13.78
N LEU A 233 -3.16 5.54 14.98
CA LEU A 233 -3.92 4.34 15.30
C LEU A 233 -4.92 4.69 16.40
N THR A 234 -6.18 4.35 16.18
CA THR A 234 -7.19 4.36 17.25
C THR A 234 -7.55 2.92 17.58
N LEU A 235 -7.62 2.62 18.87
CA LEU A 235 -8.14 1.37 19.40
C LEU A 235 -9.46 1.68 20.12
N ASP A 236 -10.54 1.00 19.77
CA ASP A 236 -11.84 1.12 20.42
C ASP A 236 -12.14 -0.20 21.15
N TYR A 237 -12.17 -0.13 22.48
CA TYR A 237 -12.48 -1.26 23.37
C TYR A 237 -13.98 -1.31 23.72
N ASP A 238 -14.83 -0.85 22.80
CA ASP A 238 -16.28 -0.71 22.95
C ASP A 238 -16.66 0.16 24.16
N PHE A 239 -17.24 -0.47 25.19
CA PHE A 239 -17.73 0.22 26.39
C PHE A 239 -16.62 0.59 27.36
N LEU A 240 -15.38 0.16 27.12
CA LEU A 240 -14.23 0.39 27.99
C LEU A 240 -13.44 1.67 27.62
N GLY A 241 -13.81 2.34 26.52
CA GLY A 241 -13.12 3.52 26.01
C GLY A 241 -12.21 3.19 24.83
N GLY A 242 -11.30 4.11 24.51
CA GLY A 242 -10.39 3.92 23.39
C GLY A 242 -9.08 4.66 23.57
N ASP A 243 -8.06 4.19 22.89
CA ASP A 243 -6.71 4.76 22.90
C ASP A 243 -6.36 5.35 21.53
N TYR A 244 -5.56 6.41 21.56
CA TYR A 244 -5.06 7.08 20.37
C TYR A 244 -3.53 7.11 20.38
N PHE A 245 -2.92 6.68 19.28
CA PHE A 245 -1.48 6.62 19.13
C PHE A 245 -1.02 7.30 17.84
N GLU A 246 0.15 7.94 17.93
CA GLU A 246 1.01 8.13 16.77
C GLU A 246 1.73 6.80 16.49
N PHE A 247 1.64 6.32 15.25
CA PHE A 247 2.19 5.05 14.80
C PHE A 247 3.42 5.31 13.95
N TYR A 248 4.53 4.70 14.35
CA TYR A 248 5.79 4.72 13.62
C TYR A 248 6.27 3.30 13.27
N VAL A 249 6.82 3.16 12.07
CA VAL A 249 7.58 1.98 11.66
C VAL A 249 9.06 2.25 11.95
N ILE A 250 9.66 1.44 12.82
CA ILE A 250 11.10 1.55 13.14
C ILE A 250 11.93 0.71 12.17
N ASN A 251 11.45 -0.51 11.87
CA ASN A 251 12.01 -1.39 10.86
C ASN A 251 10.98 -2.48 10.49
N ASP A 252 11.39 -3.39 9.61
CA ASP A 252 10.58 -4.52 9.12
C ASP A 252 10.08 -5.50 10.18
N SER A 253 10.50 -5.38 11.44
CA SER A 253 10.09 -6.23 12.56
C SER A 253 9.71 -5.48 13.83
N THR A 254 9.78 -4.14 13.83
CA THR A 254 9.57 -3.30 15.02
C THR A 254 8.73 -2.09 14.68
N ILE A 255 7.65 -1.89 15.45
CA ILE A 255 6.80 -0.71 15.40
C ILE A 255 6.88 0.04 16.72
N GLU A 256 6.50 1.30 16.69
CA GLU A 256 6.44 2.15 17.85
C GLU A 256 5.09 2.86 17.90
N LEU A 257 4.47 2.83 19.07
CA LEU A 257 3.22 3.51 19.37
C LEU A 257 3.49 4.58 20.43
N TYR A 258 3.29 5.84 20.08
CA TYR A 258 3.40 6.95 21.02
C TYR A 258 2.01 7.41 21.43
N HIS A 259 1.71 7.32 22.73
CA HIS A 259 0.43 7.72 23.30
C HIS A 259 0.46 9.23 23.65
N PRO A 260 -0.16 10.12 22.84
CA PRO A 260 0.13 11.55 22.90
C PRO A 260 -0.50 12.26 24.10
N ASP A 261 -1.40 11.61 24.83
CA ASP A 261 -2.07 12.17 26.01
C ASP A 261 -1.34 11.84 27.31
N SER A 262 -0.76 10.63 27.41
CA SER A 262 0.12 10.30 28.53
C SER A 262 1.56 10.75 28.30
N GLY A 263 2.01 10.83 27.05
CA GLY A 263 3.42 11.04 26.69
C GLY A 263 4.27 9.78 26.76
N THR A 264 3.65 8.59 26.83
CA THR A 264 4.34 7.30 26.88
C THR A 264 4.64 6.78 25.47
N THR A 265 5.84 6.22 25.27
CA THR A 265 6.23 5.50 24.06
C THR A 265 6.28 4.00 24.36
N TYR A 266 5.72 3.20 23.46
CA TYR A 266 5.80 1.74 23.47
C TYR A 266 6.46 1.25 22.19
N GLU A 267 7.37 0.28 22.28
CA GLU A 267 7.87 -0.43 21.09
C GLU A 267 7.41 -1.88 21.12
N PHE A 268 6.99 -2.36 19.95
CA PHE A 268 6.54 -3.73 19.76
C PHE A 268 7.34 -4.43 18.67
N ARG A 269 7.69 -5.68 18.91
CA ARG A 269 8.40 -6.56 17.98
C ARG A 269 7.48 -7.65 17.45
N GLY A 270 7.49 -7.85 16.14
CA GLY A 270 6.71 -8.90 15.47
C GLY A 270 7.12 -10.31 15.89
N ARG A 271 6.13 -11.17 16.15
CA ARG A 271 6.25 -12.59 16.52
C ARG A 271 5.39 -13.44 15.57
N GLY A 272 5.90 -14.60 15.17
CA GLY A 272 5.17 -15.49 14.25
C GLY A 272 5.05 -14.91 12.85
N TYR A 273 6.18 -14.56 12.22
CA TYR A 273 6.20 -14.05 10.84
C TYR A 273 5.57 -15.06 9.88
N GLN A 274 4.62 -14.59 9.08
CA GLN A 274 3.88 -15.42 8.13
C GLN A 274 4.48 -15.27 6.73
N GLU A 275 5.39 -16.16 6.31
CA GLU A 275 5.96 -16.10 4.96
C GLU A 275 4.95 -16.58 3.89
N TYR A 276 4.68 -15.75 2.88
CA TYR A 276 3.71 -16.01 1.79
C TYR A 276 3.86 -17.39 1.12
N LEU A 277 5.09 -17.88 0.90
CA LEU A 277 5.34 -19.15 0.20
C LEU A 277 5.45 -20.38 1.13
N LYS A 278 5.44 -20.20 2.46
CA LYS A 278 5.69 -21.29 3.42
C LYS A 278 4.59 -21.48 4.46
N SER A 279 3.60 -20.58 4.55
CA SER A 279 2.61 -20.60 5.64
C SER A 279 1.55 -21.71 5.52
N GLY A 280 1.44 -22.41 4.38
CA GLY A 280 0.37 -23.39 4.15
C GLY A 280 -1.04 -22.79 4.20
N LYS A 281 -1.18 -21.46 4.33
CA LYS A 281 -2.43 -20.71 4.25
C LYS A 281 -2.73 -20.51 2.76
N GLY A 282 -4.00 -20.69 2.37
CA GLY A 282 -4.42 -20.80 0.96
C GLY A 282 -4.05 -19.61 0.06
N THR A 283 -4.28 -19.77 -1.24
CA THR A 283 -3.94 -18.84 -2.33
C THR A 283 -4.54 -17.43 -2.21
N ASP A 284 -5.57 -17.28 -1.36
CA ASP A 284 -6.24 -15.99 -1.07
C ASP A 284 -5.55 -15.20 0.06
N SER A 285 -4.65 -15.83 0.82
CA SER A 285 -3.92 -15.15 1.88
C SER A 285 -2.92 -14.15 1.28
N LYS A 286 -2.91 -12.92 1.81
CA LYS A 286 -2.05 -11.79 1.40
C LYS A 286 -2.29 -11.16 0.03
N LYS A 287 -3.47 -11.37 -0.56
CA LYS A 287 -3.91 -10.55 -1.68
C LYS A 287 -4.03 -9.09 -1.21
N ARG A 288 -3.30 -8.17 -1.85
CA ARG A 288 -3.51 -6.74 -1.62
C ARG A 288 -4.84 -6.37 -2.28
N THR A 289 -5.62 -5.51 -1.66
CA THR A 289 -6.82 -4.88 -2.17
C THR A 289 -6.63 -3.38 -2.13
N LYS A 290 -7.40 -2.66 -2.93
CA LYS A 290 -7.46 -1.21 -2.84
C LYS A 290 -7.94 -0.83 -1.45
N SER A 291 -7.12 -0.07 -0.75
CA SER A 291 -7.48 0.51 0.52
C SER A 291 -6.92 1.92 0.61
N SER A 292 -7.76 2.82 1.12
CA SER A 292 -7.37 4.17 1.48
C SER A 292 -7.74 4.34 2.94
N ASN A 293 -6.77 4.75 3.74
CA ASN A 293 -7.06 5.12 5.11
C ASN A 293 -7.81 6.46 5.10
N SER A 294 -8.69 6.64 6.07
CA SER A 294 -9.23 7.96 6.40
C SER A 294 -8.06 8.90 6.76
N THR A 295 -8.18 10.19 6.47
CA THR A 295 -7.14 11.18 6.80
C THR A 295 -7.49 11.96 8.06
N MET A 296 -6.52 12.13 8.95
CA MET A 296 -6.62 12.98 10.14
C MET A 296 -5.76 14.24 10.00
N ASP A 297 -6.33 15.40 10.36
CA ASP A 297 -5.60 16.67 10.51
C ASP A 297 -5.13 16.82 11.95
N VAL A 298 -3.99 16.19 12.24
CA VAL A 298 -3.34 16.20 13.56
C VAL A 298 -1.91 16.67 13.43
N LYS A 299 -1.42 17.32 14.48
CA LYS A 299 0.00 17.71 14.57
C LYS A 299 0.76 16.62 15.31
N ARG A 300 1.86 16.19 14.72
CA ARG A 300 2.87 15.34 15.38
C ARG A 300 3.28 15.97 16.71
N LYS A 301 3.04 15.25 17.80
CA LYS A 301 3.42 15.59 19.17
C LYS A 301 4.78 14.98 19.55
N LYS A 302 5.16 13.81 19.01
CA LYS A 302 6.49 13.25 19.27
C LYS A 302 7.57 14.01 18.50
N VAL A 303 8.51 14.60 19.24
CA VAL A 303 9.72 15.19 18.65
C VAL A 303 10.77 14.08 18.56
N LYS A 304 11.22 13.77 17.33
CA LYS A 304 12.32 12.83 17.08
C LYS A 304 13.65 13.37 17.61
#